data_AF-A0A1G8UBD7-F1
#
_entry.id   AF-A0A1G8UBD7-F1
#
_cell.length_a   1.000
_cell.length_b   1.000
_cell.length_c   1.000
_cell.angle_alpha   90.00
_cell.angle_beta   90.00
_cell.angle_gamma   90.00
#
_symmetry.space_group_name_H-M   'P 1'
#
loop_
_entity.id
_entity.type
_entity.pdbx_description
1 polymer ?
#
loop_
_entity_poly.entity_id
_entity_poly.type
_entity_poly.pdbx_seq_one_letter_code
_entity_poly.pdbx_strand_id
1 'polypeptide(L)' 'MPIPGYDPEDIDEQLESRLDDGEIERKLTDSELEAYRDGDANLIDFLDEEEIEGILGR' A
#
# COMPACT_ATOMS: atom_id res chain seq x y z
N MET A 1 -9.74 -1.75 -8.62
CA MET A 1 -10.77 -2.82 -8.68
C MET A 1 -10.76 -3.52 -7.32
N PRO A 2 -11.89 -3.95 -6.75
CA PRO A 2 -11.86 -4.70 -5.49
C PRO A 2 -11.25 -6.09 -5.74
N ILE A 3 -10.15 -6.39 -5.04
CA ILE A 3 -9.56 -7.72 -5.01
C ILE A 3 -10.57 -8.66 -4.35
N PRO A 4 -11.11 -9.68 -5.03
CA PRO A 4 -12.16 -10.52 -4.46
C PRO A 4 -11.59 -11.42 -3.36
N GLY A 5 -11.79 -11.04 -2.10
CA GLY A 5 -11.48 -11.89 -0.94
C GLY A 5 -10.69 -11.23 0.19
N TYR A 6 -10.25 -9.99 0.03
CA TYR A 6 -9.54 -9.24 1.08
C TYR A 6 -10.21 -7.88 1.27
N ASP A 7 -10.48 -7.51 2.53
CA ASP A 7 -10.94 -6.16 2.84
C ASP A 7 -9.79 -5.18 2.58
N PRO A 8 -10.05 -4.02 1.93
CA PRO A 8 -9.02 -3.04 1.62
C PRO A 8 -8.22 -2.60 2.86
N GLU A 9 -8.88 -2.49 4.00
CA GLU A 9 -8.25 -2.14 5.29
C GLU A 9 -7.26 -3.22 5.77
N ASP A 10 -7.57 -4.51 5.58
CA ASP A 10 -6.67 -5.62 5.97
C ASP A 10 -5.45 -5.75 5.05
N ILE A 11 -5.59 -5.38 3.78
CA ILE A 11 -4.47 -5.36 2.84
C ILE A 11 -3.52 -4.24 3.23
N ASP A 12 -4.06 -3.06 3.54
CA ASP A 12 -3.23 -1.91 3.89
C ASP A 12 -2.41 -2.18 5.15
N GLU A 13 -3.03 -2.68 6.21
CA GLU A 13 -2.33 -3.04 7.45
C GLU A 13 -1.20 -4.07 7.20
N GLN A 14 -1.43 -5.03 6.30
CA GLN A 14 -0.38 -5.99 5.92
C GLN A 14 0.73 -5.38 5.06
N LEU A 15 0.41 -4.42 4.18
CA LEU A 15 1.41 -3.70 3.41
C LEU A 15 2.27 -2.85 4.33
N GLU A 16 1.68 -2.10 5.26
CA GLU A 16 2.39 -1.31 6.28
C GLU A 16 3.26 -2.17 7.19
N SER A 17 2.79 -3.37 7.53
CA SER A 17 3.56 -4.32 8.35
C SER A 17 4.78 -4.92 7.63
N ARG A 18 4.73 -4.97 6.29
CA ARG A 18 5.78 -5.59 5.45
C ARG A 18 6.71 -4.57 4.80
N LEU A 19 6.23 -3.36 4.55
CA LEU A 19 6.99 -2.27 3.97
C LEU A 19 7.51 -1.37 5.08
N ASP A 20 8.82 -1.17 5.13
CA ASP A 20 9.42 -0.10 5.92
C ASP A 20 9.14 1.26 5.26
N ASP A 21 9.18 2.35 6.05
CA ASP A 21 9.03 3.73 5.56
C ASP A 21 9.88 4.00 4.32
N GLY A 22 11.12 3.52 4.29
CA GLY A 22 12.02 3.72 3.16
C GLY A 22 11.70 2.88 1.91
N GLU A 23 10.92 1.80 2.02
CA GLU A 23 10.35 1.08 0.86
C GLU A 23 9.11 1.83 0.34
N ILE A 24 8.25 2.32 1.25
CA ILE A 24 7.08 3.13 0.92
C ILE A 24 7.50 4.39 0.15
N GLU A 25 8.50 5.13 0.65
CA GLU A 25 9.08 6.31 -0.01
C GLU A 25 9.70 6.03 -1.39
N ARG A 26 10.06 4.78 -1.68
CA ARG A 26 10.58 4.39 -2.99
C ARG A 26 9.49 3.96 -3.97
N LYS A 27 8.34 3.52 -3.45
CA LYS A 27 7.20 3.09 -4.25
C LYS A 27 6.24 4.24 -4.55
N LEU A 28 6.06 5.13 -3.59
CA LEU A 28 5.22 6.31 -3.71
C LEU A 28 6.03 7.52 -4.16
N THR A 29 5.38 8.43 -4.89
CA THR A 29 5.89 9.78 -5.12
C THR A 29 5.71 10.65 -3.87
N ASP A 30 6.42 11.79 -3.80
CA ASP A 30 6.33 12.72 -2.66
C ASP A 30 4.89 13.13 -2.34
N SER A 31 4.05 13.34 -3.36
CA SER A 31 2.64 13.74 -3.18
C SER A 31 1.75 12.60 -2.69
N GLU A 32 2.01 11.37 -3.10
CA GLU A 32 1.26 10.18 -2.66
C GLU A 32 1.66 9.78 -1.24
N LEU A 33 2.95 9.89 -0.92
CA LEU A 33 3.47 9.71 0.43
C LEU A 33 2.87 10.71 1.42
N GLU A 34 2.70 11.97 1.00
CA GLU A 34 2.06 12.98 1.82
C GLU A 34 0.58 12.62 2.09
N ALA A 35 -0.17 12.22 1.06
CA ALA A 35 -1.56 11.80 1.22
C ALA A 35 -1.70 10.54 2.10
N TYR A 36 -0.79 9.57 1.96
CA TYR A 36 -0.72 8.39 2.82
C TYR A 36 -0.43 8.77 4.28
N ARG A 37 0.55 9.65 4.52
CA ARG A 37 0.91 10.10 5.88
C ARG A 37 -0.18 10.96 6.54
N ASP A 38 -0.97 11.69 5.77
CA ASP A 38 -2.12 12.46 6.28
C ASP A 38 -3.31 11.54 6.62
N GLY A 39 -3.29 10.29 6.14
CA GLY A 39 -4.40 9.34 6.26
C GLY A 39 -5.56 9.62 5.30
N ASP A 40 -5.32 10.45 4.27
CA ASP A 40 -6.29 10.77 3.22
C ASP A 40 -6.43 9.63 2.20
N ALA A 41 -5.40 8.79 2.06
CA ALA A 41 -5.37 7.64 1.15
C ALA A 41 -4.53 6.49 1.74
N ASN A 42 -4.78 5.27 1.26
CA ASN A 42 -4.11 4.06 1.73
C ASN A 42 -3.04 3.60 0.71
N LEU A 43 -2.08 2.77 1.11
CA LEU A 43 -1.09 2.20 0.20
C LEU A 43 -1.74 1.45 -0.96
N ILE A 44 -2.85 0.75 -0.69
CA ILE A 44 -3.61 0.03 -1.73
C ILE A 44 -4.19 0.93 -2.82
N ASP A 45 -4.35 2.23 -2.55
CA ASP A 45 -4.88 3.20 -3.51
C ASP A 45 -3.81 3.64 -4.51
N PHE A 46 -2.54 3.46 -4.16
CA PHE A 46 -1.38 3.85 -4.95
C PHE A 46 -0.65 2.67 -5.59
N LEU A 47 -0.73 1.48 -4.97
CA LEU A 47 -0.08 0.27 -5.45
C LEU A 47 -1.01 -0.54 -6.35
N ASP A 48 -0.45 -1.06 -7.44
CA ASP A 48 -1.16 -1.97 -8.32
C ASP A 48 -1.24 -3.38 -7.72
N GLU A 49 -2.23 -4.17 -8.18
CA GLU A 49 -2.46 -5.55 -7.75
C GLU A 49 -1.18 -6.41 -7.82
N GLU A 50 -0.41 -6.31 -8.90
CA GLU A 50 0.85 -7.05 -9.06
C GLU A 50 1.91 -6.67 -8.02
N GLU A 51 1.97 -5.38 -7.63
CA GLU A 51 2.90 -4.91 -6.61
C GLU A 51 2.47 -5.40 -5.22
N ILE A 52 1.18 -5.29 -4.92
CA ILE A 52 0.59 -5.77 -3.66
C ILE A 52 0.83 -7.27 -3.52
N GLU A 53 0.51 -8.07 -4.53
CA GLU A 53 0.78 -9.51 -4.52
C GLU A 53 2.27 -9.82 -4.36
N GLY A 54 3.16 -9.02 -4.97
CA GLY A 54 4.61 -9.18 -4.80
C GLY A 54 5.09 -8.93 -3.37
N ILE A 55 4.45 -8.00 -2.64
CA ILE A 55 4.77 -7.69 -1.25
C ILE A 55 4.15 -8.73 -0.30
N LEU A 56 2.89 -9.10 -0.53
CA LEU A 56 2.13 -10.06 0.29
C LEU A 56 2.54 -11.52 0.07
N GLY A 57 3.09 -11.84 -1.10
CA GLY A 57 3.57 -13.18 -1.47
C GLY A 57 4.99 -13.49 -0.99
N ARG A 58 5.69 -12.52 -0.41
CA ARG A 58 7.03 -12.67 0.17
C ARG A 58 6.99 -13.26 1.58
#